data_AF-A0A974BJP1-F1
#
_entry.id   AF-A0A974BJP1-F1
#
_cell.length_a   1.000
_cell.length_b   1.000
_cell.length_c   1.000
_cell.angle_alpha   90.00
_cell.angle_beta   90.00
_cell.angle_gamma   90.00
#
_symmetry.space_group_name_H-M   'P 1'
#
loop_
_entity.id
_entity.type
_entity.pdbx_description
1 polymer ?
#
loop_
_entity_poly.entity_id
_entity_poly.type
_entity_poly.pdbx_seq_one_letter_code
_entity_poly.pdbx_strand_id
1 'polypeptide(L)'
;MSKHNSEDIRDTINKMKNDIKNTEENYRETEKLMDQIYDDVIKTDLQIKNMKREQSLKSMKKDITNEYDRENNFKDKQTTQIF
;
A
#
# COMPACT_ATOMS: atom_id res chain seq x y z
N MET A 1 16.83 0.27 -26.43
CA MET A 1 15.75 -0.57 -25.87
C MET A 1 15.61 -0.31 -24.37
N SER A 2 14.82 0.67 -23.93
CA SER A 2 14.73 0.99 -22.48
C SER A 2 13.36 1.48 -22.00
N LYS A 3 12.27 1.24 -22.76
CA LYS A 3 10.90 1.57 -22.34
C LYS A 3 10.31 0.58 -21.32
N HIS A 4 10.83 -0.65 -21.27
CA HIS A 4 10.29 -1.72 -20.42
C HIS A 4 10.32 -1.38 -18.92
N ASN A 5 11.38 -0.73 -18.42
CA ASN A 5 11.52 -0.51 -16.97
C ASN A 5 10.48 0.46 -16.36
N SER A 6 10.04 1.49 -17.09
CA SER A 6 9.11 2.47 -16.50
C SER A 6 7.66 2.00 -16.45
N GLU A 7 7.25 1.17 -17.42
CA GLU A 7 5.91 0.57 -17.42
C GLU A 7 5.80 -0.46 -16.30
N ASP A 8 6.84 -1.29 -16.09
CA ASP A 8 6.90 -2.27 -15.00
C ASP A 8 6.85 -1.62 -13.60
N ILE A 9 7.52 -0.48 -13.42
CA ILE A 9 7.47 0.31 -12.17
C ILE A 9 6.06 0.88 -11.94
N ARG A 10 5.43 1.44 -12.98
CA ARG A 10 4.08 2.01 -12.87
C ARG A 10 3.04 0.95 -12.53
N ASP A 11 3.13 -0.24 -13.14
CA ASP A 11 2.24 -1.36 -12.86
C ASP A 11 2.44 -1.88 -11.43
N THR A 12 3.69 -1.90 -10.95
CA THR A 12 4.02 -2.24 -9.57
C THR A 12 3.38 -1.25 -8.59
N ILE A 13 3.53 0.06 -8.84
CA ILE A 13 2.90 1.11 -8.03
C ILE A 13 1.38 0.96 -8.02
N ASN A 14 0.76 0.68 -9.18
CA ASN A 14 -0.70 0.51 -9.27
C ASN A 14 -1.20 -0.70 -8.47
N LYS A 15 -0.47 -1.82 -8.51
CA LYS A 15 -0.79 -2.99 -7.66
C LYS A 15 -0.69 -2.64 -6.18
N MET A 16 0.40 -1.98 -5.76
CA MET A 16 0.59 -1.54 -4.37
C MET A 16 -0.54 -0.60 -3.91
N LYS A 17 -1.00 0.33 -4.76
CA LYS A 17 -2.15 1.20 -4.45
C LYS A 17 -3.42 0.42 -4.20
N ASN A 18 -3.71 -0.58 -5.04
CA ASN A 18 -4.88 -1.42 -4.89
C ASN A 18 -4.81 -2.22 -3.59
N ASP A 19 -3.64 -2.79 -3.26
CA ASP A 19 -3.45 -3.55 -2.03
C ASP A 19 -3.60 -2.68 -0.78
N ILE A 20 -3.07 -1.45 -0.81
CA ILE A 20 -3.27 -0.44 0.25
C ILE A 20 -4.77 -0.16 0.40
N LYS A 21 -5.47 0.16 -0.69
CA LYS A 21 -6.90 0.49 -0.67
C LYS A 21 -7.73 -0.66 -0.10
N ASN A 22 -7.51 -1.88 -0.57
CA ASN A 22 -8.19 -3.08 -0.08
C ASN A 22 -7.93 -3.30 1.42
N THR A 23 -6.70 -3.04 1.88
CA THR A 23 -6.36 -3.17 3.30
C THR A 23 -7.02 -2.10 4.15
N GLU A 24 -7.12 -0.86 3.67
CA GLU A 24 -7.85 0.22 4.33
C GLU A 24 -9.37 -0.06 4.40
N GLU A 25 -9.96 -0.59 3.33
CA GLU A 25 -11.36 -1.00 3.30
C GLU A 25 -11.63 -2.11 4.32
N ASN A 26 -10.82 -3.18 4.31
CA ASN A 26 -10.93 -4.27 5.29
C ASN A 26 -10.76 -3.79 6.74
N TYR A 27 -9.87 -2.83 6.96
CA TYR A 27 -9.67 -2.21 8.28
C TYR A 27 -10.95 -1.51 8.75
N ARG A 28 -11.55 -0.66 7.90
CA ARG A 28 -12.79 0.07 8.20
C ARG A 28 -14.01 -0.84 8.36
N GLU A 29 -14.11 -1.89 7.54
CA GLU A 29 -15.17 -2.88 7.67
C GLU A 29 -15.08 -3.65 8.99
N THR A 30 -13.85 -3.97 9.41
CA THR A 30 -13.61 -4.60 10.71
C THR A 30 -13.99 -3.66 11.86
N GLU A 31 -13.72 -2.35 11.76
CA GLU A 31 -14.17 -1.37 12.77
C GLU A 31 -15.69 -1.35 12.89
N LYS A 32 -16.40 -1.26 11.76
CA LYS A 32 -17.87 -1.32 11.74
C LYS A 32 -18.40 -2.62 12.35
N LEU A 33 -17.75 -3.75 12.08
CA LEU A 33 -18.14 -5.04 12.64
C LEU A 33 -17.94 -5.08 14.17
N MET A 34 -16.85 -4.51 14.68
CA MET A 34 -16.58 -4.44 16.12
C MET A 34 -17.62 -3.60 16.88
N ASP A 35 -18.23 -2.60 16.22
CA ASP A 35 -19.30 -1.80 16.81
C ASP A 35 -20.63 -2.58 16.94
N GLN A 36 -20.79 -3.65 16.17
CA GLN A 36 -22.01 -4.45 16.12
C GLN A 36 -21.92 -5.75 16.96
N ILE A 37 -20.74 -6.11 17.43
CA ILE A 37 -20.49 -7.36 18.16
C ILE A 37 -20.41 -7.09 19.67
N TYR A 38 -21.19 -7.88 20.43
CA TYR A 38 -21.21 -7.87 21.90
C TYR A 38 -20.30 -8.93 22.53
N ASP A 39 -19.82 -9.90 21.76
CA ASP A 39 -18.89 -10.91 22.24
C ASP A 39 -17.47 -10.32 22.35
N ASP A 40 -16.98 -10.17 23.57
CA ASP A 40 -15.69 -9.56 23.87
C ASP A 40 -14.50 -10.35 23.31
N VAL A 41 -14.61 -11.68 23.20
CA VAL A 41 -13.55 -12.53 22.63
C VAL A 41 -13.45 -12.28 21.14
N ILE A 42 -14.58 -12.26 20.44
CA ILE A 42 -14.61 -11.96 19.00
C ILE A 42 -14.15 -10.53 18.76
N LYS A 43 -14.59 -9.56 19.58
CA LYS A 43 -14.17 -8.16 19.48
C LYS A 43 -12.66 -8.01 19.64
N THR A 44 -12.06 -8.71 20.60
CA THR A 44 -10.60 -8.72 20.81
C THR A 44 -9.85 -9.28 19.61
N ASP A 45 -10.32 -10.38 19.01
CA ASP A 45 -9.70 -10.95 17.80
C ASP A 45 -9.75 -9.96 16.61
N LEU A 46 -10.87 -9.28 16.43
CA LEU A 46 -11.02 -8.24 15.40
C LEU A 46 -10.09 -7.03 15.64
N GLN A 47 -9.90 -6.62 16.90
CA GLN A 47 -8.92 -5.58 17.26
C GLN A 47 -7.50 -6.00 16.88
N ILE A 48 -7.08 -7.22 17.22
CA ILE A 48 -5.76 -7.74 16.87
C ILE A 48 -5.57 -7.80 15.35
N LYS A 49 -6.59 -8.23 14.60
CA LYS A 49 -6.58 -8.21 13.13
C LYS A 49 -6.37 -6.80 12.59
N ASN A 50 -7.05 -5.80 13.15
CA ASN A 50 -6.88 -4.41 12.75
C ASN A 50 -5.51 -3.83 13.11
N MET A 51 -4.97 -4.15 14.29
CA MET A 51 -3.60 -3.76 14.65
C MET A 51 -2.57 -4.30 13.63
N LYS A 52 -2.72 -5.55 13.19
CA LYS A 52 -1.86 -6.15 12.16
C LYS A 52 -2.00 -5.41 10.83
N ARG A 53 -3.22 -5.10 10.41
CA ARG A 53 -3.47 -4.32 9.17
C ARG A 53 -2.87 -2.93 9.25
N GLU A 54 -2.94 -2.25 10.40
CA GLU A 54 -2.33 -0.94 10.59
C GLU A 54 -0.80 -0.99 10.40
N GLN A 55 -0.14 -2.01 10.95
CA GLN A 55 1.29 -2.23 10.73
C GLN A 55 1.60 -2.51 9.26
N SER A 56 0.81 -3.36 8.60
CA SER A 56 0.96 -3.62 7.15
C SER A 56 0.77 -2.36 6.32
N LEU A 57 -0.22 -1.51 6.64
CA LEU A 57 -0.45 -0.24 5.97
C LEU A 57 0.74 0.72 6.11
N LYS A 58 1.36 0.79 7.30
CA LYS A 58 2.58 1.59 7.51
C LYS A 58 3.71 1.11 6.61
N SER A 59 3.92 -0.20 6.52
CA SER A 59 4.96 -0.77 5.65
C SER A 59 4.66 -0.53 4.16
N MET A 60 3.44 -0.85 3.70
CA MET A 60 3.06 -0.67 2.30
C MET A 60 3.13 0.80 1.86
N LYS A 61 2.73 1.74 2.73
CA LYS A 61 2.85 3.19 2.47
C LYS A 61 4.31 3.63 2.36
N LYS A 62 5.22 3.04 3.13
CA LYS A 62 6.66 3.29 2.98
C LYS A 62 7.20 2.72 1.67
N ASP A 63 6.79 1.50 1.31
CA ASP A 63 7.28 0.82 0.12
C ASP A 63 6.84 1.53 -1.16
N ILE A 64 5.58 1.97 -1.24
CA ILE A 64 5.10 2.74 -2.40
C ILE A 64 5.81 4.10 -2.53
N THR A 65 6.14 4.77 -1.41
CA THR A 65 6.94 6.01 -1.45
C THR A 65 8.34 5.75 -2.01
N ASN A 66 9.01 4.68 -1.57
CA ASN A 66 10.31 4.31 -2.11
C ASN A 66 10.25 4.01 -3.63
N GLU A 67 9.17 3.39 -4.09
CA GLU A 67 8.99 3.09 -5.51
C GLU A 67 8.70 4.35 -6.33
N TYR A 68 7.98 5.32 -5.77
CA TYR A 68 7.82 6.66 -6.36
C TYR A 68 9.16 7.39 -6.51
N ASP A 69 9.99 7.35 -5.48
CA ASP A 69 11.32 7.96 -5.53
C ASP A 69 12.20 7.29 -6.59
N ARG A 70 12.09 5.97 -6.77
CA ARG A 70 12.77 5.25 -7.87
C ARG A 70 12.24 5.67 -9.24
N GLU A 71 10.92 5.78 -9.42
CA GLU A 71 10.32 6.23 -10.68
C GLU A 71 10.83 7.63 -11.06
N ASN A 72 10.88 8.55 -10.10
CA ASN A 72 11.34 9.92 -10.31
C ASN A 72 12.84 9.99 -10.61
N ASN A 73 13.66 9.28 -9.83
CA ASN A 73 15.10 9.18 -10.09
C ASN A 73 15.41 8.53 -11.46
N PHE A 74 14.56 7.63 -11.94
CA PHE A 74 14.69 7.03 -13.26
C PHE A 74 14.34 8.02 -14.39
N LYS A 75 13.33 8.88 -14.19
CA LYS A 75 12.98 9.96 -15.13
C LYS A 75 14.11 10.99 -15.25
N ASP A 76 14.66 11.46 -14.13
CA ASP A 76 15.71 12.48 -14.12
C ASP A 76 17.00 12.04 -14.83
N LYS A 77 17.38 10.76 -14.69
CA LYS A 77 18.55 10.18 -15.39
C LYS A 77 18.36 10.11 -16.90
N GLN A 78 17.14 9.89 -17.39
CA GLN A 78 16.86 9.92 -18.83
C GLN A 78 16.90 11.35 -19.39
N THR A 79 16.45 12.34 -18.62
CA THR A 79 16.49 13.75 -19.04
C THR A 79 17.92 14.30 -19.08
N THR A 80 18.80 13.83 -18.20
CA THR A 80 20.20 14.28 -18.12
C THR A 80 21.08 13.74 -19.26
N GLN A 81 20.70 12.63 -19.92
CA GLN A 81 21.45 12.05 -21.04
C GLN A 81 21.25 12.75 -22.40
N ILE A 82 20.46 13.82 -22.47
CA ILE A 82 20.11 14.50 -23.73
C ILE A 82 20.91 15.82 -23.95
N PHE A 83 21.98 16.07 -23.18
CA PHE A 83 22.85 17.24 -23.35
C PHE A 83 24.31 16.84 -23.51
#